data_AF-A0A840HF97-F1
#
_entry.id   AF-A0A840HF97-F1
#
_cell.length_a   1.000
_cell.length_b   1.000
_cell.length_c   1.000
_cell.angle_alpha   90.00
_cell.angle_beta   90.00
_cell.angle_gamma   90.00
#
_symmetry.space_group_name_H-M   'P 1'
#
loop_
_entity.id
_entity.type
_entity.pdbx_description
1 polymer ?
#
loop_
_entity_poly.entity_id
_entity_poly.type
_entity_poly.pdbx_seq_one_letter_code
_entity_poly.pdbx_strand_id
1 'polypeptide(L)'
;MAATSREAATEWLNDGGRMYRFDQSKLSVEEHRIECHTLDSFAMSPSLIKVHAQGAELEILRGSEHTLRRHKPALMCAFASDEISEFVSDIGYRPYVFQNGHFMSGLAPRSVTFTWYLTDDNSRRVQIEAGSPGKAALS
;
A
#
# COMPACT_ATOMS: atom_id res chain seq x y z
N MET A 1 15.09 0.66 -10.88
CA MET A 1 14.41 0.06 -9.72
C MET A 1 14.08 -1.37 -10.10
N ALA A 2 14.02 -2.30 -9.13
CA ALA A 2 13.52 -3.64 -9.44
C ALA A 2 12.06 -3.53 -9.89
N ALA A 3 11.73 -4.12 -11.03
CA ALA A 3 10.40 -4.14 -11.58
C ALA A 3 10.16 -5.49 -12.27
N THR A 4 8.89 -5.83 -12.52
CA THR A 4 8.48 -7.08 -13.16
C THR A 4 8.45 -7.00 -14.68
N SER A 5 8.71 -5.82 -15.26
CA SER A 5 8.90 -5.63 -16.69
C SER A 5 10.11 -4.75 -16.97
N ARG A 6 10.74 -4.97 -18.13
CA ARG A 6 11.89 -4.18 -18.58
C ARG A 6 11.52 -2.71 -18.75
N GLU A 7 10.35 -2.43 -19.32
CA GLU A 7 9.80 -1.09 -19.52
C GLU A 7 9.67 -0.35 -18.19
N ALA A 8 9.02 -0.95 -17.18
CA ALA A 8 8.88 -0.35 -15.86
C ALA A 8 10.23 -0.14 -15.14
N ALA A 9 11.21 -1.03 -15.37
CA ALA A 9 12.56 -0.89 -14.84
C ALA A 9 13.34 0.27 -15.48
N THR A 10 13.05 0.59 -16.76
CA THR A 10 13.75 1.64 -17.52
C THR A 10 13.08 3.01 -17.46
N GLU A 11 11.76 3.06 -17.62
CA GLU A 11 11.07 4.32 -17.92
C GLU A 11 10.80 5.17 -16.69
N TRP A 12 10.76 4.55 -15.51
CA TRP A 12 10.41 5.25 -14.28
C TRP A 12 11.39 6.38 -13.92
N LEU A 13 12.61 6.42 -14.49
CA LEU A 13 13.59 7.51 -14.30
C LEU A 13 13.55 8.59 -15.37
N ASN A 14 12.83 8.36 -16.47
CA ASN A 14 12.73 9.31 -17.59
C ASN A 14 11.86 10.54 -17.24
N ASP A 15 11.02 10.42 -16.21
CA ASP A 15 10.23 11.53 -15.67
C ASP A 15 11.12 12.51 -14.90
N GLY A 16 11.29 13.70 -15.49
CA GLY A 16 12.17 14.76 -15.00
C GLY A 16 11.77 15.22 -13.59
N GLY A 17 12.60 14.88 -12.61
CA GLY A 17 12.38 15.21 -11.20
C GLY A 17 12.46 14.02 -10.25
N ARG A 18 12.40 12.79 -10.77
CA ARG A 18 12.53 11.57 -9.94
C ARG A 18 13.96 11.27 -9.52
N MET A 19 14.94 11.70 -10.30
CA MET A 19 16.36 11.55 -9.98
C MET A 19 17.16 12.75 -10.46
N TYR A 20 17.81 13.44 -9.52
CA TYR A 20 18.65 14.60 -9.82
C TYR A 20 19.86 14.18 -10.68
N ARG A 21 20.05 14.85 -11.82
CA ARG A 21 21.12 14.57 -12.81
C ARG A 21 21.10 13.12 -13.32
N PHE A 22 19.90 12.56 -13.52
CA PHE A 22 19.75 11.29 -14.21
C PHE A 22 20.38 11.38 -15.61
N ASP A 23 21.20 10.39 -15.92
CA ASP A 23 21.90 10.25 -17.19
C ASP A 23 21.58 8.87 -17.74
N GLN A 24 20.67 8.84 -18.71
CA GLN A 24 20.16 7.60 -19.30
C GLN A 24 21.27 6.75 -19.93
N SER A 25 22.38 7.37 -20.37
CA SER A 25 23.52 6.64 -20.94
C SER A 25 24.24 5.74 -19.93
N LYS A 26 24.01 5.98 -18.62
CA LYS A 26 24.58 5.20 -17.52
C LYS A 26 23.61 4.15 -16.95
N LEU A 27 22.40 4.04 -17.50
CA LEU A 27 21.42 3.05 -17.05
C LEU A 27 21.75 1.67 -17.63
N SER A 28 22.04 0.71 -16.75
CA SER A 28 22.06 -0.72 -17.08
C SER A 28 20.83 -1.41 -16.50
N VAL A 29 20.27 -2.36 -17.26
CA VAL A 29 19.15 -3.20 -16.80
C VAL A 29 19.50 -4.66 -17.01
N GLU A 30 19.47 -5.41 -15.92
CA GLU A 30 19.69 -6.85 -15.86
C GLU A 30 18.39 -7.56 -15.49
N GLU A 31 18.19 -8.75 -16.04
CA GLU A 31 17.05 -9.59 -15.76
C GLU A 31 17.47 -10.77 -14.89
N HIS A 32 16.78 -10.96 -13.77
CA HIS A 32 17.00 -12.07 -12.85
C HIS A 32 15.71 -12.87 -12.69
N ARG A 33 15.82 -14.19 -12.82
CA ARG A 33 14.73 -15.09 -12.42
C ARG A 33 14.77 -15.26 -10.91
N ILE A 34 13.65 -14.95 -10.26
CA ILE A 34 13.46 -15.12 -8.82
C ILE A 34 12.32 -16.08 -8.57
N GLU A 35 12.38 -16.78 -7.44
CA GLU A 35 11.25 -17.55 -6.94
C GLU A 35 10.29 -16.62 -6.20
N CYS A 36 9.00 -16.74 -6.47
CA CYS A 36 7.95 -15.95 -5.83
C CYS A 36 7.17 -16.83 -4.87
N HIS A 37 7.06 -16.38 -3.62
CA HIS A 37 6.30 -17.05 -2.57
C HIS A 37 5.20 -16.10 -2.06
N THR A 38 4.05 -16.65 -1.72
CA THR A 38 2.97 -15.87 -1.09
C THR A 38 3.37 -15.50 0.34
N LEU A 39 2.85 -14.38 0.88
CA LEU A 39 3.13 -14.00 2.26
C LEU A 39 2.70 -15.09 3.25
N ASP A 40 1.57 -15.75 2.98
CA ASP A 40 1.04 -16.83 3.82
C ASP A 40 1.98 -18.03 3.92
N SER A 41 2.79 -18.30 2.89
CA SER A 41 3.74 -19.42 2.90
C SER A 41 4.81 -19.29 3.99
N PHE A 42 5.09 -18.07 4.46
CA PHE A 42 6.06 -17.82 5.52
C PHE A 42 5.50 -18.06 6.94
N ALA A 43 4.20 -18.32 7.08
CA ALA A 43 3.53 -18.60 8.35
C ALA A 43 3.84 -17.58 9.47
N MET A 44 3.97 -16.30 9.10
CA MET A 44 4.31 -15.23 10.03
C MET A 44 3.08 -14.75 10.84
N SER A 45 3.33 -14.12 11.98
CA SER A 45 2.30 -13.46 12.79
C SER A 45 2.60 -11.98 12.98
N PRO A 46 2.59 -11.17 11.90
CA PRO A 46 2.98 -9.76 11.98
C PRO A 46 1.95 -8.94 12.78
N SER A 47 2.42 -7.87 13.42
CA SER A 47 1.54 -6.83 13.96
C SER A 47 1.28 -5.69 12.97
N LEU A 48 2.15 -5.56 11.96
CA LEU A 48 2.09 -4.54 10.90
C LEU A 48 2.61 -5.16 9.59
N ILE A 49 1.91 -4.88 8.49
CA ILE A 49 2.37 -5.14 7.13
C ILE A 49 2.42 -3.80 6.40
N LYS A 50 3.57 -3.50 5.77
CA LYS A 50 3.73 -2.36 4.87
C LYS A 50 3.91 -2.89 3.44
N VAL A 51 3.07 -2.45 2.52
CA VAL A 51 3.11 -2.85 1.11
C VAL A 51 3.41 -1.64 0.24
N HIS A 52 4.49 -1.70 -0.53
CA HIS A 52 4.88 -0.71 -1.53
C HIS A 52 5.70 -1.43 -2.60
N ALA A 53 5.02 -1.89 -3.65
CA ALA A 53 5.53 -2.89 -4.58
C ALA A 53 5.24 -2.52 -6.05
N GLN A 54 5.18 -1.22 -6.35
CA GLN A 54 5.14 -0.67 -7.71
C GLN A 54 4.06 -1.32 -8.61
N GLY A 55 2.86 -1.55 -8.07
CA GLY A 55 1.71 -2.11 -8.78
C GLY A 55 1.38 -3.56 -8.42
N ALA A 56 2.25 -4.27 -7.68
CA ALA A 56 1.99 -5.64 -7.23
C ALA A 56 1.22 -5.72 -5.89
N GLU A 57 0.74 -4.60 -5.35
CA GLU A 57 0.09 -4.51 -4.03
C GLU A 57 -1.08 -5.51 -3.88
N LEU A 58 -1.99 -5.55 -4.86
CA LEU A 58 -3.18 -6.42 -4.80
C LEU A 58 -2.81 -7.91 -4.77
N GLU A 59 -1.84 -8.33 -5.59
CA GLU A 59 -1.39 -9.72 -5.67
C GLU A 59 -0.68 -10.15 -4.38
N ILE A 60 0.13 -9.26 -3.77
CA ILE A 60 0.73 -9.49 -2.45
C ILE A 60 -0.37 -9.66 -1.39
N LEU A 61 -1.40 -8.82 -1.42
CA LEU A 61 -2.49 -8.87 -0.45
C LEU A 61 -3.32 -10.15 -0.59
N ARG A 62 -3.62 -10.59 -1.82
CA ARG A 62 -4.25 -11.90 -2.10
C ARG A 62 -3.41 -13.06 -1.58
N GLY A 63 -2.10 -13.01 -1.78
CA GLY A 63 -1.15 -13.98 -1.22
C GLY A 63 -0.96 -13.90 0.30
N SER A 64 -1.63 -12.97 0.98
CA SER A 64 -1.56 -12.79 2.43
C SER A 64 -2.91 -12.98 3.14
N GLU A 65 -3.93 -13.47 2.42
CA GLU A 65 -5.30 -13.50 2.94
C GLU A 65 -5.43 -14.26 4.26
N HIS A 66 -4.76 -15.42 4.40
CA HIS A 66 -4.80 -16.18 5.65
C HIS A 66 -4.18 -15.38 6.81
N THR A 67 -3.02 -14.77 6.57
CA THR A 67 -2.32 -13.92 7.54
C THR A 67 -3.17 -12.72 7.95
N LEU A 68 -3.78 -12.03 6.99
CA LEU A 68 -4.65 -10.88 7.25
C LEU A 68 -5.88 -11.26 8.07
N ARG A 69 -6.57 -12.35 7.71
CA ARG A 69 -7.75 -12.83 8.44
C ARG A 69 -7.41 -13.30 9.85
N ARG A 70 -6.31 -14.04 10.01
CA ARG A 70 -5.94 -14.69 11.26
C ARG A 70 -5.30 -13.73 12.26
N HIS A 71 -4.34 -12.94 11.82
CA HIS A 71 -3.50 -12.11 12.70
C HIS A 71 -3.94 -10.65 12.73
N LYS A 72 -4.76 -10.21 11.78
CA LYS A 72 -5.30 -8.84 11.68
C LYS A 72 -4.24 -7.74 11.86
N PRO A 73 -3.04 -7.85 11.26
CA PRO A 73 -2.01 -6.81 11.38
C PRO A 73 -2.57 -5.46 10.92
N ALA A 74 -2.04 -4.35 11.44
CA ALA A 74 -2.25 -3.07 10.78
C ALA A 74 -1.67 -3.16 9.35
N LEU A 75 -2.36 -2.59 8.37
CA LEU A 75 -1.91 -2.62 6.98
C LEU A 75 -1.64 -1.19 6.51
N MET A 76 -0.44 -0.94 5.99
CA MET A 76 -0.04 0.33 5.40
C MET A 76 0.26 0.09 3.92
N CYS A 77 -0.66 0.45 3.03
CA CYS A 77 -0.57 0.15 1.61
C CYS A 77 -0.33 1.41 0.80
N ALA A 78 0.69 1.39 -0.06
CA ALA A 78 0.91 2.43 -1.04
C ALA A 78 -0.16 2.37 -2.14
N PHE A 79 -0.51 3.53 -2.71
CA PHE A 79 -1.34 3.63 -3.92
C PHE A 79 -2.64 2.80 -3.88
N ALA A 80 -3.45 3.02 -2.84
CA ALA A 80 -4.75 2.35 -2.72
C ALA A 80 -5.58 2.46 -4.01
N SER A 81 -6.13 1.34 -4.46
CA SER A 81 -7.13 1.26 -5.52
C SER A 81 -8.47 0.81 -4.95
N ASP A 82 -9.52 0.91 -5.78
CA ASP A 82 -10.85 0.38 -5.42
C ASP A 82 -10.78 -1.13 -5.17
N GLU A 83 -10.06 -1.87 -6.01
CA GLU A 83 -9.89 -3.33 -5.87
C GLU A 83 -9.19 -3.73 -4.57
N ILE A 84 -8.13 -3.01 -4.18
CA ILE A 84 -7.45 -3.23 -2.90
C ILE A 84 -8.41 -2.94 -1.75
N SER A 85 -9.15 -1.83 -1.85
CA SER A 85 -10.06 -1.38 -0.81
C SER A 85 -11.23 -2.33 -0.63
N GLU A 86 -11.80 -2.84 -1.72
CA GLU A 86 -12.84 -3.88 -1.72
C GLU A 86 -12.32 -5.16 -1.08
N PHE A 87 -11.19 -5.69 -1.56
CA PHE A 87 -10.59 -6.93 -1.04
C PHE A 87 -10.36 -6.88 0.47
N VAL A 88 -9.72 -5.82 0.98
CA VAL A 88 -9.44 -5.73 2.42
C VAL A 88 -10.69 -5.39 3.25
N SER A 89 -11.66 -4.71 2.66
CA SER A 89 -12.93 -4.40 3.35
C SER A 89 -13.77 -5.65 3.61
N ASP A 90 -13.76 -6.60 2.67
CA ASP A 90 -14.43 -7.91 2.79
C ASP A 90 -13.90 -8.75 3.95
N ILE A 91 -12.66 -8.48 4.38
CA ILE A 91 -12.01 -9.18 5.49
C ILE A 91 -11.92 -8.34 6.77
N GLY A 92 -12.68 -7.24 6.83
CA GLY A 92 -12.91 -6.48 8.06
C GLY A 92 -11.97 -5.29 8.29
N TYR A 93 -11.24 -4.85 7.26
CA TYR A 93 -10.44 -3.64 7.33
C TYR A 93 -11.23 -2.41 6.88
N ARG A 94 -10.85 -1.23 7.38
CA ARG A 94 -11.38 0.06 6.96
C ARG A 94 -10.23 1.03 6.66
N PRO A 95 -10.39 1.93 5.68
CA PRO A 95 -9.33 2.85 5.28
C PRO A 95 -9.26 4.08 6.19
N TYR A 96 -8.03 4.52 6.43
CA TYR A 96 -7.68 5.69 7.22
C TYR A 96 -6.47 6.42 6.61
N VAL A 97 -6.41 7.72 6.86
CA VAL A 97 -5.27 8.59 6.58
C VAL A 97 -4.67 9.03 7.91
N PHE A 98 -3.35 8.93 8.05
CA PHE A 98 -2.65 9.46 9.21
C PHE A 98 -2.22 10.90 8.94
N GLN A 99 -2.83 11.86 9.65
CA GLN A 99 -2.58 13.29 9.49
C GLN A 99 -2.51 13.96 10.86
N ASN A 100 -1.53 14.85 11.06
CA ASN A 100 -1.35 15.64 12.28
C ASN A 100 -1.33 14.82 13.59
N GLY A 101 -0.83 13.59 13.55
CA GLY A 101 -0.76 12.70 14.73
C GLY A 101 -2.00 11.84 14.96
N HIS A 102 -3.03 11.96 14.11
CA HIS A 102 -4.31 11.27 14.27
C HIS A 102 -4.68 10.46 13.02
N PHE A 103 -5.49 9.42 13.21
CA PHE A 103 -6.11 8.68 12.10
C PHE A 103 -7.48 9.28 11.77
N MET A 104 -7.67 9.63 10.51
CA MET A 104 -8.92 10.12 9.94
C MET A 104 -9.47 9.07 8.99
N SER A 105 -10.76 8.74 9.08
CA SER A 105 -11.40 7.78 8.17
C SER A 105 -11.33 8.26 6.71
N GLY A 106 -10.99 7.35 5.81
CA GLY A 106 -10.96 7.61 4.36
C GLY A 106 -9.70 7.10 3.66
N LEU A 107 -9.73 7.16 2.33
CA LEU A 107 -8.57 6.84 1.50
C LEU A 107 -7.59 8.02 1.46
N ALA A 108 -6.30 7.71 1.38
CA ALA A 108 -5.29 8.73 1.19
C ALA A 108 -5.50 9.46 -0.14
N PRO A 109 -5.47 10.80 -0.16
CA PRO A 109 -5.48 11.55 -1.41
C PRO A 109 -4.19 11.28 -2.19
N ARG A 110 -4.16 11.58 -3.50
CA ARG A 110 -2.99 11.32 -4.37
C ARG A 110 -1.67 11.94 -3.88
N SER A 111 -1.72 13.00 -3.09
CA SER A 111 -0.54 13.63 -2.48
C SER A 111 0.05 12.86 -1.30
N VAL A 112 -0.68 11.87 -0.77
CA VAL A 112 -0.27 11.03 0.36
C VAL A 112 -0.08 9.61 -0.15
N THR A 113 1.12 9.08 0.01
CA THR A 113 1.49 7.79 -0.57
C THR A 113 0.71 6.62 0.01
N PHE A 114 0.39 6.66 1.31
CA PHE A 114 -0.08 5.50 2.06
C PHE A 114 -1.50 5.67 2.61
N THR A 115 -2.36 4.72 2.29
CA THR A 115 -3.60 4.45 3.03
C THR A 115 -3.31 3.44 4.12
N TRP A 116 -3.81 3.70 5.32
CA TRP A 116 -3.83 2.74 6.41
C TRP A 116 -5.13 1.97 6.37
N TYR A 117 -5.06 0.65 6.37
CA TYR A 117 -6.19 -0.22 6.55
C TYR A 117 -6.10 -0.80 7.96
N LEU A 118 -7.11 -0.52 8.78
CA LEU A 118 -7.17 -0.94 10.18
C LEU A 118 -8.45 -1.75 10.41
N THR A 119 -8.34 -2.80 11.23
CA THR A 119 -9.50 -3.51 11.79
C THR A 119 -10.01 -2.80 13.04
N ASP A 120 -11.20 -3.13 13.52
CA ASP A 120 -11.73 -2.57 14.78
C ASP A 120 -10.78 -2.76 15.98
N ASP A 121 -10.05 -3.88 16.02
CA ASP A 121 -9.05 -4.16 17.05
C ASP A 121 -7.88 -3.19 16.98
N ASN A 122 -7.40 -2.89 15.76
CA ASN A 122 -6.33 -1.93 15.52
C ASN A 122 -6.81 -0.51 15.86
N SER A 123 -8.02 -0.18 15.42
CA SER A 123 -8.68 1.10 15.64
C SER A 123 -8.94 1.42 17.11
N ARG A 124 -9.13 0.41 17.98
CA ARG A 124 -9.23 0.63 19.43
C ARG A 124 -7.89 0.96 20.08
N ARG A 125 -6.77 0.51 19.50
CA ARG A 125 -5.42 0.69 20.05
C ARG A 125 -4.81 2.04 19.65
N VAL A 126 -5.28 2.62 18.55
CA VAL A 126 -4.84 3.92 18.06
C VAL A 126 -5.97 4.94 18.29
N GLN A 127 -5.65 6.17 18.66
CA GLN A 127 -6.67 7.21 18.83
C GLN A 127 -7.23 7.61 17.46
N ILE A 128 -8.33 6.98 17.04
CA ILE A 128 -9.07 7.36 15.83
C ILE A 128 -10.08 8.43 16.19
N GLU A 129 -9.91 9.62 15.63
CA GLU A 129 -10.94 10.65 15.72
C GLU A 129 -12.00 10.39 14.64
N ALA A 130 -13.27 10.38 15.05
CA ALA A 130 -14.37 10.35 14.09
C ALA A 130 -14.28 11.64 13.26
N GLY A 131 -13.87 11.52 12.00
CA GLY A 131 -13.89 12.64 11.07
C GLY A 131 -15.30 13.24 11.05
N SER A 132 -15.41 14.55 11.29
CA SER A 132 -16.68 15.27 11.09
C SER A 132 -17.18 14.94 9.68
N PRO A 133 -18.48 14.64 9.48
CA PRO A 133 -19.04 14.48 8.14
C PRO A 133 -18.89 15.82 7.41
N GLY A 134 -17.83 15.93 6.61
CA GLY A 134 -17.57 17.10 5.79
C GLY A 134 -18.72 17.26 4.82
N LYS A 135 -19.37 18.42 4.89
CA LYS A 135 -20.30 18.91 3.88
C LYS A 135 -19.79 18.54 2.49
N ALA A 136 -20.61 17.81 1.74
CA ALA A 136 -20.47 17.73 0.31
C ALA A 136 -20.28 19.16 -0.23
N ALA A 137 -19.09 19.44 -0.77
CA ALA A 137 -18.88 20.61 -1.58
C ALA A 137 -19.69 20.40 -2.87
N LEU A 138 -20.95 20.84 -2.83
CA LEU A 138 -21.72 21.18 -4.02
C LEU A 138 -21.30 22.60 -4.39
N SER A 139 -20.74 22.72 -5.60
CA SER A 139 -20.69 23.88 -6.51
C SER A 139 -20.69 25.29 -5.91
#